data_AF-A0A2H5WT73-F1
#
_entry.id   AF-A0A2H5WT73-F1
#
_cell.length_a   1.000
_cell.length_b   1.000
_cell.length_c   1.000
_cell.angle_alpha   90.00
_cell.angle_beta   90.00
_cell.angle_gamma   90.00
#
_symmetry.space_group_name_H-M   'P 1'
#
loop_
_entity.id
_entity.type
_entity.pdbx_description
1 polymer ?
#
loop_
_entity_poly.entity_id
_entity_poly.type
_entity_poly.pdbx_seq_one_letter_code
_entity_poly.pdbx_strand_id
1 'polypeptide(L)'
;MRKRSGKLWAVLAVLFVLQAGLQWRILPLWSKNYAPKQAAPVGLSPEQLLVAFAGFREFLAGMLWVRADGFFHSGNYDAILPMLRLVTWLDPHNIDVYTTGAWHMGYNFTDEAQRSDRRYIPLALKFLDEGIENNPTVWDLYFEMGWMYFHKIQDPVNAVPWLQKANEFPDMIPARRHTLAHALFKAGRFDESIDVWSRLILDAEKERHRDWESHTLYDVRVKNMEESLLDVVRRYGPEPETQPPLNMHFDATVKVVRPKVILVEGRLAIPTIGARVTVILRDKGKTINYSPKALKVFTFEVDKDLTYMQDSIAVRDMKFRREIDMSKDPKMYPFKAPEYEVEFIFDPRYASPQIQDRIGTDGVGMTDDRYLDTRDPSARMLRKVVTLTREEILMIGKPASNR
;
A
#
# COMPACT_ATOMS: atom_id res chain seq x y z
N MET A 1 -49.62 29.62 30.10
CA MET A 1 -48.63 28.65 29.60
C MET A 1 -47.92 27.96 30.77
N ARG A 2 -48.23 26.69 31.07
CA ARG A 2 -47.44 25.75 31.92
C ARG A 2 -48.35 24.57 32.29
N LYS A 3 -48.32 23.47 31.52
CA LYS A 3 -48.86 22.14 31.91
C LYS A 3 -48.62 21.01 30.89
N ARG A 4 -47.77 21.21 29.86
CA ARG A 4 -47.42 20.15 28.89
C ARG A 4 -46.06 19.47 29.12
N SER A 5 -45.18 19.97 30.01
CA SER A 5 -43.85 19.35 30.17
C SER A 5 -43.86 18.02 30.91
N GLY A 6 -44.74 17.82 31.91
CA GLY A 6 -44.78 16.57 32.69
C GLY A 6 -45.15 15.31 31.88
N LYS A 7 -46.04 15.45 30.89
CA LYS A 7 -46.38 14.33 29.99
C LYS A 7 -45.23 14.00 29.03
N LEU A 8 -44.52 15.00 28.55
CA LEU A 8 -43.32 14.80 27.72
C LEU A 8 -42.22 14.10 28.52
N TRP A 9 -41.97 14.52 29.76
CA TRP A 9 -41.00 13.87 30.65
C TRP A 9 -41.37 12.43 30.99
N ALA A 10 -42.66 12.14 31.19
CA ALA A 10 -43.12 10.77 31.40
C ALA A 10 -42.93 9.88 30.16
N VAL A 11 -43.25 10.40 28.96
CA VAL A 11 -43.00 9.68 27.70
C VAL A 11 -41.51 9.44 27.48
N LEU A 12 -40.67 10.45 27.71
CA LEU A 12 -39.21 10.30 27.63
C LEU A 12 -38.70 9.27 28.63
N ALA A 13 -39.18 9.28 29.88
CA ALA A 13 -38.79 8.29 30.88
C ALA A 13 -39.16 6.87 30.46
N VAL A 14 -40.35 6.67 29.90
CA VAL A 14 -40.78 5.36 29.36
C VAL A 14 -39.89 4.94 28.18
N LEU A 15 -39.58 5.85 27.26
CA LEU A 15 -38.67 5.57 26.15
C LEU A 15 -37.26 5.21 26.64
N PHE A 16 -36.72 5.91 27.64
CA PHE A 16 -35.43 5.58 28.25
C PHE A 16 -35.43 4.21 28.93
N VAL A 17 -36.50 3.85 29.64
CA VAL A 17 -36.62 2.52 30.27
C VAL A 17 -36.75 1.42 29.21
N LEU A 18 -37.53 1.66 28.16
CA LEU A 18 -37.65 0.73 27.02
C LEU A 18 -36.32 0.57 26.30
N GLN A 19 -35.60 1.66 26.03
CA GLN A 19 -34.28 1.66 25.42
C GLN A 19 -33.27 0.92 26.31
N ALA A 20 -33.25 1.18 27.62
CA ALA A 20 -32.36 0.50 28.57
C ALA A 20 -32.66 -1.01 28.63
N GLY A 21 -33.94 -1.40 28.63
CA GLY A 21 -34.35 -2.81 28.57
C GLY A 21 -33.96 -3.50 27.27
N LEU A 22 -34.13 -2.82 26.13
CA LEU A 22 -33.70 -3.30 24.82
C LEU A 22 -32.17 -3.44 24.77
N GLN A 23 -31.45 -2.45 25.30
CA GLN A 23 -29.99 -2.43 25.38
C GLN A 23 -29.45 -3.57 26.24
N TRP A 24 -30.07 -3.86 27.39
CA TRP A 24 -29.70 -5.00 28.23
C TRP A 24 -29.76 -6.31 27.43
N ARG A 25 -30.77 -6.46 26.57
CA ARG A 25 -30.96 -7.67 25.74
C ARG A 25 -30.02 -7.72 24.53
N ILE A 26 -29.78 -6.57 23.89
CA ILE A 26 -28.96 -6.48 22.67
C ILE A 26 -27.47 -6.52 22.99
N LEU A 27 -27.03 -5.92 24.10
CA LEU A 27 -25.61 -5.77 24.43
C LEU A 27 -24.87 -7.13 24.52
N PRO A 28 -25.39 -8.19 25.16
CA PRO A 28 -24.73 -9.50 25.17
C PRO A 28 -24.67 -10.15 23.79
N LEU A 29 -25.74 -10.02 22.99
CA LEU A 29 -25.78 -10.54 21.61
C LEU A 29 -24.76 -9.82 20.73
N TRP A 30 -24.67 -8.51 20.88
CA TRP A 30 -23.67 -7.72 20.21
C TRP A 30 -22.26 -8.10 20.67
N SER A 31 -22.03 -8.14 21.98
CA SER A 31 -20.72 -8.46 22.54
C SER A 31 -20.20 -9.81 22.05
N LYS A 32 -21.11 -10.76 21.83
CA LYS A 32 -20.77 -12.08 21.31
C LYS A 32 -20.45 -12.05 19.80
N ASN A 33 -21.18 -11.27 19.01
CA ASN A 33 -21.18 -11.41 17.56
C ASN A 33 -20.45 -10.27 16.83
N TYR A 34 -20.19 -9.14 17.47
CA TYR A 34 -19.79 -7.88 16.83
C TYR A 34 -18.81 -7.05 17.68
N ALA A 35 -18.38 -7.52 18.86
CA ALA A 35 -17.36 -6.79 19.62
C ALA A 35 -16.00 -6.86 18.92
N PRO A 36 -15.19 -5.79 19.00
CA PRO A 36 -13.83 -5.82 18.46
C PRO A 36 -13.02 -6.91 19.14
N LYS A 37 -12.26 -7.69 18.36
CA LYS A 37 -11.42 -8.78 18.88
C LYS A 37 -10.17 -8.31 19.64
N GLN A 38 -9.76 -7.05 19.47
CA GLN A 38 -8.59 -6.45 20.14
C GLN A 38 -9.00 -5.32 21.11
N ALA A 39 -8.27 -5.21 22.24
CA ALA A 39 -8.53 -4.21 23.29
C ALA A 39 -8.03 -2.79 22.93
N ALA A 40 -8.59 -1.77 23.59
CA ALA A 40 -8.33 -0.36 23.31
C ALA A 40 -6.96 0.15 23.85
N PRO A 41 -6.19 0.96 23.07
CA PRO A 41 -5.05 1.73 23.59
C PRO A 41 -5.46 3.09 24.18
N VAL A 42 -6.70 3.53 23.96
CA VAL A 42 -7.28 4.73 24.57
C VAL A 42 -7.90 4.28 25.88
N GLY A 43 -7.47 4.79 27.03
CA GLY A 43 -7.77 4.28 28.38
C GLY A 43 -9.25 4.24 28.84
N LEU A 44 -10.20 4.22 27.92
CA LEU A 44 -11.60 3.87 28.12
C LEU A 44 -11.81 2.41 27.70
N SER A 45 -12.50 1.62 28.53
CA SER A 45 -12.87 0.27 28.13
C SER A 45 -13.88 0.32 26.97
N PRO A 46 -13.89 -0.69 26.07
CA PRO A 46 -14.94 -0.83 25.08
C PRO A 46 -16.34 -0.71 25.70
N GLU A 47 -16.57 -1.26 26.91
CA GLU A 47 -17.86 -1.12 27.60
C GLU A 47 -18.20 0.34 27.96
N GLN A 48 -17.20 1.16 28.32
CA GLN A 48 -17.42 2.58 28.66
C GLN A 48 -17.81 3.41 27.44
N LEU A 49 -17.19 3.16 26.28
CA LEU A 49 -17.61 3.76 25.01
C LEU A 49 -19.00 3.26 24.59
N LEU A 50 -19.28 1.97 24.80
CA LEU A 50 -20.57 1.35 24.47
C LEU A 50 -21.73 1.87 25.32
N VAL A 51 -21.50 2.13 26.61
CA VAL A 51 -22.49 2.76 27.50
C VAL A 51 -22.75 4.20 27.07
N ALA A 52 -21.72 4.94 26.63
CA ALA A 52 -21.85 6.32 26.18
C ALA A 52 -22.66 6.47 24.87
N PHE A 53 -22.69 5.43 24.02
CA PHE A 53 -23.30 5.47 22.68
C PHE A 53 -24.50 4.53 22.51
N ALA A 54 -25.09 4.07 23.60
CA ALA A 54 -26.12 3.03 23.64
C ALA A 54 -27.26 3.21 22.62
N GLY A 55 -27.29 2.33 21.60
CA GLY A 55 -28.37 2.20 20.62
C GLY A 55 -28.18 2.93 19.28
N PHE A 56 -27.12 3.75 19.14
CA PHE A 56 -26.87 4.57 17.94
C PHE A 56 -25.47 4.37 17.35
N ARG A 57 -24.75 3.31 17.71
CA ARG A 57 -23.33 3.17 17.35
C ARG A 57 -23.07 3.13 15.83
N GLU A 58 -23.87 2.42 15.03
CA GLU A 58 -23.70 2.36 13.58
C GLU A 58 -24.08 3.71 12.95
N PHE A 59 -25.09 4.38 13.50
CA PHE A 59 -25.46 5.74 13.10
C PHE A 59 -24.34 6.75 13.42
N LEU A 60 -23.75 6.66 14.62
CA LEU A 60 -22.61 7.48 15.03
C LEU A 60 -21.36 7.15 14.21
N ALA A 61 -21.11 5.88 13.92
CA ALA A 61 -20.07 5.42 13.02
C ALA A 61 -20.24 6.08 11.64
N GLY A 62 -21.46 6.09 11.10
CA GLY A 62 -21.79 6.79 9.86
C GLY A 62 -21.54 8.30 9.92
N MET A 63 -21.96 8.98 11.00
CA MET A 63 -21.69 10.41 11.19
C MET A 63 -20.19 10.73 11.31
N LEU A 64 -19.47 9.90 12.06
CA LEU A 64 -18.03 10.02 12.23
C LEU A 64 -17.31 9.75 10.91
N TRP A 65 -17.79 8.80 10.11
CA TRP A 65 -17.25 8.50 8.80
C TRP A 65 -17.44 9.67 7.82
N VAL A 66 -18.64 10.27 7.77
CA VAL A 66 -18.88 11.49 6.99
C VAL A 66 -17.98 12.65 7.45
N ARG A 67 -17.72 12.75 8.76
CA ARG A 67 -16.78 13.75 9.28
C ARG A 67 -15.33 13.44 8.89
N ALA A 68 -14.94 12.17 8.90
CA ALA A 68 -13.63 11.73 8.43
C ALA A 68 -13.45 12.07 6.95
N ASP A 69 -14.48 11.88 6.13
CA ASP A 69 -14.54 12.34 4.73
C ASP A 69 -14.29 13.84 4.55
N GLY A 70 -14.90 14.66 5.41
CA GLY A 70 -14.59 16.09 5.45
C GLY A 70 -13.10 16.39 5.72
N PHE A 71 -12.47 15.65 6.64
CA PHE A 71 -11.04 15.80 6.92
C PHE A 71 -10.15 15.25 5.80
N PHE A 72 -10.60 14.22 5.07
CA PHE A 72 -9.91 13.70 3.90
C PHE A 72 -9.82 14.79 2.83
N HIS A 73 -10.95 15.41 2.49
CA HIS A 73 -10.99 16.49 1.51
C HIS A 73 -10.20 17.74 1.94
N SER A 74 -10.07 17.98 3.25
CA SER A 74 -9.28 19.11 3.78
C SER A 74 -7.79 18.80 3.97
N GLY A 75 -7.34 17.57 3.71
CA GLY A 75 -5.95 17.14 3.91
C GLY A 75 -5.50 17.06 5.38
N ASN A 76 -6.43 17.02 6.35
CA ASN A 76 -6.09 16.97 7.78
C ASN A 76 -5.93 15.51 8.26
N TYR A 77 -4.86 14.87 7.82
CA TYR A 77 -4.59 13.44 8.05
C TYR A 77 -4.35 13.08 9.52
N ASP A 78 -3.80 13.99 10.32
CA ASP A 78 -3.63 13.80 11.77
C ASP A 78 -4.98 13.59 12.49
N ALA A 79 -6.05 14.27 12.01
CA ALA A 79 -7.38 14.16 12.59
C ALA A 79 -8.16 12.92 12.13
N ILE A 80 -7.80 12.34 10.99
CA ILE A 80 -8.48 11.18 10.40
C ILE A 80 -8.21 9.91 11.18
N LEU A 81 -6.97 9.72 11.59
CA LEU A 81 -6.52 8.48 12.21
C LEU A 81 -7.40 8.12 13.43
N PRO A 82 -7.56 8.99 14.45
CA PRO A 82 -8.45 8.71 15.58
C PRO A 82 -9.91 8.40 15.17
N MET A 83 -10.40 9.05 14.12
CA MET A 83 -11.76 8.85 13.62
C MET A 83 -11.92 7.45 13.02
N LEU A 84 -10.97 6.98 12.21
CA LEU A 84 -10.98 5.62 11.67
C LEU A 84 -11.10 4.59 12.80
N ARG A 85 -10.33 4.74 13.88
CA ARG A 85 -10.39 3.80 15.01
C ARG A 85 -11.71 3.85 15.77
N LEU A 86 -12.24 5.06 15.99
CA LEU A 86 -13.52 5.19 16.68
C LEU A 86 -14.64 4.54 15.85
N VAL A 87 -14.62 4.74 14.53
CA VAL A 87 -15.57 4.11 13.62
C VAL A 87 -15.44 2.58 13.66
N THR A 88 -14.22 2.02 13.54
CA THR A 88 -14.06 0.55 13.58
C THR A 88 -14.32 -0.08 14.94
N TRP A 89 -14.33 0.69 16.03
CA TRP A 89 -14.82 0.20 17.32
C TRP A 89 -16.33 0.19 17.43
N LEU A 90 -16.99 1.22 16.90
CA LEU A 90 -18.45 1.32 16.89
C LEU A 90 -19.06 0.32 15.91
N ASP A 91 -18.39 0.08 14.78
CA ASP A 91 -18.79 -0.87 13.75
C ASP A 91 -17.57 -1.65 13.21
N PRO A 92 -17.15 -2.74 13.89
CA PRO A 92 -16.02 -3.57 13.47
C PRO A 92 -16.24 -4.35 12.17
N HIS A 93 -17.45 -4.33 11.62
CA HIS A 93 -17.79 -4.99 10.36
C HIS A 93 -17.82 -4.02 9.16
N ASN A 94 -17.44 -2.77 9.39
CA ASN A 94 -17.39 -1.76 8.34
C ASN A 94 -16.18 -1.95 7.42
N ILE A 95 -16.38 -2.71 6.34
CA ILE A 95 -15.32 -3.04 5.37
C ILE A 95 -14.72 -1.78 4.74
N ASP A 96 -15.56 -0.83 4.34
CA ASP A 96 -15.15 0.41 3.66
C ASP A 96 -14.18 1.23 4.50
N VAL A 97 -14.39 1.29 5.81
CA VAL A 97 -13.50 2.03 6.72
C VAL A 97 -12.14 1.36 6.81
N TYR A 98 -12.09 0.03 6.87
CA TYR A 98 -10.82 -0.71 6.88
C TYR A 98 -10.05 -0.55 5.56
N THR A 99 -10.73 -0.78 4.43
CA THR A 99 -10.11 -0.71 3.09
C THR A 99 -9.67 0.71 2.75
N THR A 100 -10.56 1.69 2.91
CA THR A 100 -10.29 3.10 2.60
C THR A 100 -9.28 3.70 3.58
N GLY A 101 -9.41 3.39 4.89
CA GLY A 101 -8.47 3.86 5.90
C GLY A 101 -7.05 3.35 5.66
N ALA A 102 -6.89 2.06 5.35
CA ALA A 102 -5.59 1.48 4.99
C ALA A 102 -5.04 2.08 3.70
N TRP A 103 -5.89 2.33 2.70
CA TRP A 103 -5.49 3.01 1.47
C TRP A 103 -4.98 4.43 1.76
N HIS A 104 -5.66 5.24 2.58
CA HIS A 104 -5.16 6.57 2.93
C HIS A 104 -3.81 6.53 3.64
N MET A 105 -3.66 5.65 4.65
CA MET A 105 -2.39 5.45 5.35
C MET A 105 -1.26 5.05 4.39
N GLY A 106 -1.56 4.16 3.43
CA GLY A 106 -0.58 3.68 2.46
C GLY A 106 -0.26 4.68 1.35
N TYR A 107 -1.19 5.54 0.93
CA TYR A 107 -1.07 6.32 -0.31
C TYR A 107 -1.08 7.84 -0.13
N ASN A 108 -1.91 8.36 0.77
CA ASN A 108 -2.29 9.78 0.76
C ASN A 108 -1.65 10.59 1.89
N PHE A 109 -1.14 9.91 2.93
CA PHE A 109 -0.32 10.57 3.94
C PHE A 109 1.04 10.86 3.31
N THR A 110 1.16 12.08 2.80
CA THR A 110 2.21 12.50 1.89
C THR A 110 2.88 13.76 2.39
N ASP A 111 4.10 13.97 1.90
CA ASP A 111 4.80 15.24 2.03
C ASP A 111 4.31 16.27 0.99
N GLU A 112 4.90 17.48 0.98
CA GLU A 112 4.51 18.54 0.04
C GLU A 112 4.68 18.13 -1.44
N ALA A 113 5.59 17.19 -1.73
CA ALA A 113 5.84 16.67 -3.07
C ALA A 113 4.96 15.44 -3.42
N GLN A 114 3.94 15.13 -2.62
CA GLN A 114 3.05 13.99 -2.80
C GLN A 114 3.75 12.62 -2.70
N ARG A 115 4.90 12.56 -1.99
CA ARG A 115 5.59 11.31 -1.65
C ARG A 115 4.99 10.75 -0.37
N SER A 116 4.45 9.54 -0.46
CA SER A 116 3.78 8.96 0.71
C SER A 116 4.76 8.50 1.78
N ASP A 117 4.34 8.68 3.03
CA ASP A 117 5.07 8.29 4.22
C ASP A 117 4.97 6.80 4.47
N ARG A 118 6.08 6.13 4.15
CA ARG A 118 6.21 4.67 4.23
C ARG A 118 6.08 4.16 5.67
N ARG A 119 6.28 5.00 6.68
CA ARG A 119 6.14 4.64 8.09
C ARG A 119 4.70 4.28 8.47
N TYR A 120 3.71 4.71 7.69
CA TYR A 120 2.30 4.34 7.88
C TYR A 120 1.90 3.01 7.25
N ILE A 121 2.72 2.42 6.38
CA ILE A 121 2.38 1.15 5.73
C ILE A 121 2.22 0.01 6.76
N PRO A 122 3.11 -0.18 7.75
CA PRO A 122 2.88 -1.20 8.79
C PRO A 122 1.58 -0.99 9.57
N LEU A 123 1.17 0.26 9.78
CA LEU A 123 -0.10 0.60 10.43
C LEU A 123 -1.28 0.20 9.53
N ALA A 124 -1.21 0.49 8.23
CA ALA A 124 -2.22 0.08 7.25
C ALA A 124 -2.36 -1.44 7.19
N LEU A 125 -1.23 -2.18 7.15
CA LEU A 125 -1.25 -3.65 7.15
C LEU A 125 -1.84 -4.20 8.45
N LYS A 126 -1.48 -3.63 9.60
CA LYS A 126 -2.09 -4.06 10.88
C LYS A 126 -3.58 -3.73 10.96
N PHE A 127 -4.00 -2.62 10.36
CA PHE A 127 -5.40 -2.23 10.30
C PHE A 127 -6.22 -3.18 9.43
N LEU A 128 -5.71 -3.58 8.27
CA LEU A 128 -6.32 -4.62 7.43
C LEU A 128 -6.34 -5.99 8.11
N ASP A 129 -5.28 -6.35 8.83
CA ASP A 129 -5.21 -7.59 9.62
C ASP A 129 -6.32 -7.66 10.68
N GLU A 130 -6.54 -6.58 11.42
CA GLU A 130 -7.68 -6.48 12.35
C GLU A 130 -9.03 -6.54 11.61
N GLY A 131 -9.13 -5.88 10.45
CA GLY A 131 -10.31 -5.98 9.60
C GLY A 131 -10.62 -7.43 9.21
N ILE A 132 -9.61 -8.19 8.80
CA ILE A 132 -9.70 -9.62 8.44
C ILE A 132 -10.11 -10.45 9.67
N GLU A 133 -9.53 -10.17 10.84
CA GLU A 133 -9.91 -10.83 12.08
C GLU A 133 -11.41 -10.64 12.35
N ASN A 134 -11.95 -9.42 12.19
CA ASN A 134 -13.37 -9.13 12.42
C ASN A 134 -14.27 -9.64 11.27
N ASN A 135 -13.75 -9.71 10.04
CA ASN A 135 -14.52 -10.04 8.82
C ASN A 135 -13.85 -11.14 7.98
N PRO A 136 -13.69 -12.37 8.51
CA PRO A 136 -12.85 -13.40 7.90
C PRO A 136 -13.44 -14.00 6.61
N THR A 137 -14.70 -13.70 6.30
CA THR A 137 -15.41 -14.24 5.13
C THR A 137 -15.56 -13.22 4.00
N VAL A 138 -14.91 -12.06 4.08
CA VAL A 138 -15.02 -10.99 3.09
C VAL A 138 -13.74 -10.92 2.27
N TRP A 139 -13.85 -11.07 0.95
CA TRP A 139 -12.69 -11.13 0.06
C TRP A 139 -11.96 -9.79 -0.05
N ASP A 140 -12.66 -8.66 0.09
CA ASP A 140 -12.13 -7.31 -0.10
C ASP A 140 -10.90 -7.06 0.76
N LEU A 141 -10.93 -7.46 2.03
CA LEU A 141 -9.83 -7.20 2.97
C LEU A 141 -8.58 -8.01 2.62
N TYR A 142 -8.73 -9.26 2.19
CA TYR A 142 -7.63 -10.06 1.68
C TYR A 142 -7.07 -9.48 0.38
N PHE A 143 -7.95 -9.01 -0.50
CA PHE A 143 -7.55 -8.37 -1.74
C PHE A 143 -6.79 -7.06 -1.48
N GLU A 144 -7.28 -6.19 -0.60
CA GLU A 144 -6.63 -4.91 -0.28
C GLU A 144 -5.28 -5.13 0.43
N MET A 145 -5.16 -6.16 1.28
CA MET A 145 -3.87 -6.59 1.83
C MET A 145 -2.90 -6.97 0.70
N GLY A 146 -3.34 -7.85 -0.21
CA GLY A 146 -2.58 -8.25 -1.38
C GLY A 146 -2.22 -7.08 -2.31
N TRP A 147 -3.14 -6.15 -2.51
CA TRP A 147 -2.96 -4.94 -3.31
C TRP A 147 -1.92 -3.99 -2.70
N MET A 148 -1.93 -3.83 -1.37
CA MET A 148 -0.91 -3.07 -0.65
C MET A 148 0.48 -3.64 -0.92
N TYR A 149 0.65 -4.96 -0.83
CA TYR A 149 1.91 -5.63 -1.19
C TYR A 149 2.28 -5.46 -2.67
N PHE A 150 1.35 -5.79 -3.56
CA PHE A 150 1.56 -5.82 -5.00
C PHE A 150 1.91 -4.44 -5.58
N HIS A 151 1.13 -3.41 -5.22
CA HIS A 151 1.19 -2.11 -5.85
C HIS A 151 1.96 -1.08 -5.03
N LYS A 152 1.69 -0.96 -3.71
CA LYS A 152 2.31 0.08 -2.89
C LYS A 152 3.73 -0.28 -2.47
N ILE A 153 3.87 -1.47 -1.90
CA ILE A 153 5.13 -1.99 -1.35
C ILE A 153 6.03 -2.49 -2.48
N GLN A 154 5.42 -2.90 -3.60
CA GLN A 154 6.11 -3.46 -4.75
C GLN A 154 6.80 -4.79 -4.42
N ASP A 155 6.10 -5.63 -3.65
CA ASP A 155 6.54 -6.95 -3.22
C ASP A 155 5.53 -8.01 -3.70
N PRO A 156 5.70 -8.52 -4.93
CA PRO A 156 4.75 -9.45 -5.51
C PRO A 156 4.77 -10.80 -4.78
N VAL A 157 5.91 -11.23 -4.24
CA VAL A 157 6.04 -12.51 -3.53
C VAL A 157 5.15 -12.53 -2.29
N ASN A 158 5.19 -11.49 -1.47
CA ASN A 158 4.31 -11.38 -0.30
C ASN A 158 2.87 -11.04 -0.66
N ALA A 159 2.59 -10.50 -1.86
CA ALA A 159 1.24 -10.26 -2.33
C ALA A 159 0.47 -11.55 -2.67
N VAL A 160 1.15 -12.52 -3.30
CA VAL A 160 0.53 -13.75 -3.80
C VAL A 160 -0.35 -14.47 -2.77
N PRO A 161 0.10 -14.80 -1.54
CA PRO A 161 -0.74 -15.56 -0.60
C PRO A 161 -2.05 -14.84 -0.24
N TRP A 162 -2.03 -13.51 -0.13
CA TRP A 162 -3.24 -12.72 0.15
C TRP A 162 -4.20 -12.70 -1.04
N LEU A 163 -3.66 -12.55 -2.25
CA LEU A 163 -4.46 -12.55 -3.48
C LEU A 163 -5.01 -13.95 -3.80
N GLN A 164 -4.28 -15.02 -3.47
CA GLN A 164 -4.77 -16.40 -3.53
C GLN A 164 -5.96 -16.57 -2.60
N LYS A 165 -5.84 -16.14 -1.34
CA LYS A 165 -6.93 -16.21 -0.37
C LYS A 165 -8.16 -15.43 -0.82
N ALA A 166 -7.98 -14.21 -1.36
CA ALA A 166 -9.09 -13.43 -1.94
C ALA A 166 -9.80 -14.17 -3.08
N ASN A 167 -9.06 -14.90 -3.92
CA ASN A 167 -9.63 -15.63 -5.05
C ASN A 167 -10.42 -16.89 -4.65
N GLU A 168 -10.30 -17.39 -3.42
CA GLU A 168 -11.09 -18.53 -2.92
C GLU A 168 -12.58 -18.18 -2.73
N PHE A 169 -12.90 -16.89 -2.55
CA PHE A 169 -14.26 -16.43 -2.31
C PHE A 169 -15.07 -16.38 -3.61
N PRO A 170 -16.29 -16.97 -3.66
CA PRO A 170 -17.07 -17.08 -4.90
C PRO A 170 -17.62 -15.73 -5.39
N ASP A 171 -17.92 -14.81 -4.47
CA ASP A 171 -18.52 -13.49 -4.71
C ASP A 171 -17.51 -12.40 -5.11
N MET A 172 -16.20 -12.72 -5.17
CA MET A 172 -15.17 -11.78 -5.59
C MET A 172 -15.40 -11.28 -7.02
N ILE A 173 -15.28 -9.96 -7.19
CA ILE A 173 -15.43 -9.25 -8.47
C ILE A 173 -14.55 -9.91 -9.55
N PRO A 174 -15.11 -10.36 -10.70
CA PRO A 174 -14.38 -11.13 -11.70
C PRO A 174 -13.13 -10.46 -12.27
N ALA A 175 -13.13 -9.13 -12.41
CA ALA A 175 -11.97 -8.38 -12.89
C ALA A 175 -10.81 -8.33 -11.88
N ARG A 176 -11.10 -8.25 -10.57
CA ARG A 176 -10.06 -8.20 -9.52
C ARG A 176 -9.29 -9.50 -9.39
N ARG A 177 -9.84 -10.62 -9.87
CA ARG A 177 -9.17 -11.93 -9.87
C ARG A 177 -7.88 -11.92 -10.71
N HIS A 178 -7.79 -11.04 -11.70
CA HIS A 178 -6.63 -10.89 -12.59
C HIS A 178 -5.34 -10.53 -11.82
N THR A 179 -5.45 -9.78 -10.73
CA THR A 179 -4.29 -9.32 -9.93
C THR A 179 -3.45 -10.49 -9.42
N LEU A 180 -4.07 -11.63 -9.11
CA LEU A 180 -3.32 -12.83 -8.69
C LEU A 180 -2.38 -13.33 -9.78
N ALA A 181 -2.85 -13.40 -11.03
CA ALA A 181 -2.02 -13.85 -12.15
C ALA A 181 -0.84 -12.88 -12.36
N HIS A 182 -1.11 -11.57 -12.38
CA HIS A 182 -0.04 -10.56 -12.47
C HIS A 182 0.97 -10.65 -11.31
N ALA A 183 0.51 -10.90 -10.08
CA ALA A 183 1.39 -11.05 -8.92
C ALA A 183 2.25 -12.31 -9.03
N LEU A 184 1.68 -13.45 -9.44
CA LEU A 184 2.40 -14.70 -9.68
C LEU A 184 3.49 -14.50 -10.73
N PHE A 185 3.14 -13.85 -11.85
CA PHE A 185 4.10 -13.57 -12.92
C PHE A 185 5.27 -12.72 -12.44
N LYS A 186 5.00 -11.61 -11.74
CA LYS A 186 6.04 -10.74 -11.16
C LYS A 186 6.82 -11.42 -10.03
N ALA A 187 6.27 -12.45 -9.39
CA ALA A 187 6.95 -13.27 -8.40
C ALA A 187 7.80 -14.39 -9.03
N GLY A 188 7.93 -14.44 -10.37
CA GLY A 188 8.67 -15.47 -11.10
C GLY A 188 7.97 -16.83 -11.15
N ARG A 189 6.71 -16.91 -10.72
CA ARG A 189 5.87 -18.12 -10.70
C ARG A 189 5.06 -18.20 -12.00
N PHE A 190 5.77 -18.28 -13.12
CA PHE A 190 5.19 -18.13 -14.46
C PHE A 190 4.14 -19.20 -14.77
N ASP A 191 4.42 -20.47 -14.51
CA ASP A 191 3.49 -21.57 -14.78
C ASP A 191 2.16 -21.38 -14.04
N GLU A 192 2.23 -21.05 -12.74
CA GLU A 192 1.03 -20.78 -11.94
C GLU A 192 0.25 -19.57 -12.42
N SER A 193 0.94 -18.53 -12.91
CA SER A 193 0.28 -17.38 -13.54
C SER A 193 -0.51 -17.81 -14.78
N ILE A 194 0.08 -18.64 -15.64
CA ILE A 194 -0.58 -19.16 -16.85
C ILE A 194 -1.76 -20.05 -16.48
N ASP A 195 -1.65 -20.88 -15.45
CA ASP A 195 -2.75 -21.70 -14.95
C ASP A 195 -3.92 -20.85 -14.45
N VAL A 196 -3.62 -19.77 -13.73
CA VAL A 196 -4.66 -18.83 -13.26
C VAL A 196 -5.34 -18.16 -14.45
N TRP A 197 -4.59 -17.66 -15.42
CA TRP A 197 -5.18 -17.09 -16.63
C TRP A 197 -6.06 -18.08 -17.38
N SER A 198 -5.58 -19.29 -17.59
CA SER A 198 -6.30 -20.36 -18.29
C SER A 198 -7.64 -20.66 -17.64
N ARG A 199 -7.67 -20.82 -16.30
CA ARG A 199 -8.91 -21.03 -15.55
C ARG A 199 -9.86 -19.84 -15.66
N LEU A 200 -9.36 -18.61 -15.53
CA LEU A 200 -10.17 -17.41 -15.67
C LEU A 200 -10.76 -17.26 -17.08
N ILE A 201 -10.03 -17.64 -18.13
CA ILE A 201 -10.53 -17.64 -19.51
C ILE A 201 -11.66 -18.66 -19.67
N LEU A 202 -11.46 -19.90 -19.20
CA LEU A 202 -12.49 -20.96 -19.26
C LEU A 202 -13.76 -20.56 -18.50
N ASP A 203 -13.63 -19.84 -17.38
CA ASP A 203 -14.79 -19.31 -16.65
C ASP A 203 -15.47 -18.15 -17.39
N ALA A 204 -14.71 -17.24 -18.01
CA ALA A 204 -15.30 -16.14 -18.81
C ALA A 204 -15.99 -16.66 -20.07
N GLU A 205 -15.47 -17.71 -20.71
CA GLU A 205 -16.02 -18.26 -21.95
C GLU A 205 -17.48 -18.69 -21.79
N LYS A 206 -17.85 -19.23 -20.61
CA LYS A 206 -19.23 -19.66 -20.29
C LYS A 206 -20.27 -18.56 -20.47
N GLU A 207 -19.89 -17.30 -20.25
CA GLU A 207 -20.78 -16.14 -20.30
C GLU A 207 -20.35 -15.09 -21.33
N ARG A 208 -19.35 -15.39 -22.18
CA ARG A 208 -18.69 -14.44 -23.07
C ARG A 208 -19.64 -13.65 -23.96
N HIS A 209 -20.72 -14.27 -24.40
CA HIS A 209 -21.71 -13.68 -25.30
C HIS A 209 -22.92 -13.06 -24.60
N ARG A 210 -22.92 -12.99 -23.25
CA ARG A 210 -24.05 -12.45 -22.48
C ARG A 210 -24.26 -10.95 -22.70
N ASP A 211 -23.17 -10.19 -22.63
CA ASP A 211 -23.16 -8.73 -22.71
C ASP A 211 -21.75 -8.23 -23.10
N TRP A 212 -21.63 -6.91 -23.32
CA TRP A 212 -20.37 -6.27 -23.70
C TRP A 212 -19.28 -6.39 -22.61
N GLU A 213 -19.67 -6.39 -21.32
CA GLU A 213 -18.72 -6.48 -20.21
C GLU A 213 -18.10 -7.88 -20.14
N SER A 214 -18.91 -8.93 -20.29
CA SER A 214 -18.46 -10.33 -20.37
C SER A 214 -17.54 -10.57 -21.55
N HIS A 215 -17.86 -10.00 -22.72
CA HIS A 215 -17.00 -10.10 -23.91
C HIS A 215 -15.65 -9.43 -23.66
N THR A 216 -15.66 -8.21 -23.12
CA THR A 216 -14.45 -7.46 -22.79
C THR A 216 -13.61 -8.18 -21.74
N LEU A 217 -14.25 -8.76 -20.72
CA LEU A 217 -13.56 -9.50 -19.66
C LEU A 217 -12.82 -10.72 -20.22
N TYR A 218 -13.44 -11.44 -21.16
CA TYR A 218 -12.78 -12.55 -21.86
C TYR A 218 -11.58 -12.07 -22.67
N ASP A 219 -11.75 -11.07 -23.53
CA ASP A 219 -10.70 -10.58 -24.42
C ASP A 219 -9.50 -10.02 -23.63
N VAL A 220 -9.75 -9.31 -22.53
CA VAL A 220 -8.69 -8.85 -21.62
C VAL A 220 -7.91 -10.02 -21.01
N ARG A 221 -8.59 -11.10 -20.61
CA ARG A 221 -7.92 -12.27 -20.04
C ARG A 221 -7.07 -13.00 -21.07
N VAL A 222 -7.59 -13.21 -22.29
CA VAL A 222 -6.84 -13.81 -23.40
C VAL A 222 -5.59 -12.99 -23.70
N LYS A 223 -5.75 -11.68 -23.90
CA LYS A 223 -4.63 -10.79 -24.20
C LYS A 223 -3.54 -10.84 -23.11
N ASN A 224 -3.90 -10.76 -21.84
CA ASN A 224 -2.92 -10.82 -20.74
C ASN A 224 -2.21 -12.19 -20.68
N MET A 225 -2.91 -13.29 -20.98
CA MET A 225 -2.30 -14.62 -21.05
C MET A 225 -1.31 -14.71 -22.22
N GLU A 226 -1.70 -14.22 -23.41
CA GLU A 226 -0.83 -14.18 -24.60
C GLU A 226 0.43 -13.36 -24.34
N GLU A 227 0.31 -12.18 -23.72
CA GLU A 227 1.46 -11.33 -23.34
C GLU A 227 2.37 -12.05 -22.33
N SER A 228 1.79 -12.75 -21.34
CA SER A 228 2.54 -13.53 -20.34
C SER A 228 3.30 -14.69 -21.00
N LEU A 229 2.64 -15.43 -21.90
CA LEU A 229 3.26 -16.53 -22.65
C LEU A 229 4.36 -16.01 -23.57
N LEU A 230 4.15 -14.88 -24.22
CA LEU A 230 5.12 -14.28 -25.14
C LEU A 230 6.42 -13.89 -24.40
N ASP A 231 6.33 -13.27 -23.22
CA ASP A 231 7.52 -12.94 -22.40
C ASP A 231 8.28 -14.22 -22.01
N VAL A 232 7.57 -15.27 -21.60
CA VAL A 232 8.19 -16.57 -21.24
C VAL A 232 8.85 -17.23 -22.45
N VAL A 233 8.15 -17.37 -23.57
CA VAL A 233 8.68 -18.06 -24.77
C VAL A 233 9.88 -17.32 -25.35
N ARG A 234 9.85 -15.98 -25.38
CA ARG A 234 10.99 -15.18 -25.88
C ARG A 234 12.29 -15.40 -25.10
N ARG A 235 12.21 -15.80 -23.82
CA ARG A 235 13.39 -15.96 -22.95
C ARG A 235 13.74 -17.39 -22.64
N TYR A 236 12.74 -18.24 -22.47
CA TYR A 236 12.85 -19.59 -21.96
C TYR A 236 12.32 -20.65 -22.93
N GLY A 237 11.82 -20.24 -24.10
CA GLY A 237 11.37 -21.15 -25.15
C GLY A 237 12.52 -21.96 -25.77
N PRO A 238 12.19 -22.95 -26.62
CA PRO A 238 13.18 -23.81 -27.28
C PRO A 238 14.10 -23.05 -28.24
N GLU A 239 13.60 -21.99 -28.87
CA GLU A 239 14.37 -21.04 -29.69
C GLU A 239 14.13 -19.64 -29.14
N PRO A 240 14.75 -19.29 -27.99
CA PRO A 240 14.42 -18.05 -27.33
C PRO A 240 14.94 -16.89 -28.20
N GLU A 241 14.06 -15.93 -28.52
CA GLU A 241 14.38 -14.69 -29.24
C GLU A 241 15.18 -13.72 -28.35
N THR A 242 16.25 -14.21 -27.74
CA THR A 242 17.10 -13.39 -26.87
C THR A 242 17.93 -12.48 -27.76
N GLN A 243 17.43 -11.28 -28.02
CA GLN A 243 18.35 -10.16 -28.25
C GLN A 243 19.43 -10.23 -27.19
N PRO A 244 20.72 -10.00 -27.53
CA PRO A 244 21.79 -10.08 -26.56
C PRO A 244 21.45 -9.21 -25.34
N PRO A 245 21.77 -9.68 -24.10
CA PRO A 245 21.46 -8.91 -22.90
C PRO A 245 21.95 -7.47 -23.02
N LEU A 246 21.10 -6.53 -22.64
CA LEU A 246 21.41 -5.11 -22.72
C LEU A 246 22.28 -4.72 -21.52
N ASN A 247 23.50 -4.24 -21.76
CA ASN A 247 24.29 -3.62 -20.70
C ASN A 247 23.64 -2.28 -20.32
N MET A 248 23.18 -2.19 -19.07
CA MET A 248 22.39 -1.07 -18.58
C MET A 248 23.25 0.14 -18.23
N HIS A 249 24.59 0.00 -18.19
CA HIS A 249 25.54 1.05 -17.82
C HIS A 249 25.03 1.94 -16.69
N PHE A 250 24.49 1.30 -15.65
CA PHE A 250 23.80 1.99 -14.58
C PHE A 250 24.81 2.74 -13.73
N ASP A 251 24.45 3.96 -13.40
CA ASP A 251 25.18 4.74 -12.41
C ASP A 251 24.27 5.80 -11.82
N ALA A 252 24.57 6.20 -10.59
CA ALA A 252 23.83 7.22 -9.87
C ALA A 252 24.74 7.96 -8.90
N THR A 253 24.54 9.26 -8.74
CA THR A 253 25.25 10.10 -7.79
C THR A 253 24.27 10.90 -6.95
N VAL A 254 24.73 11.32 -5.78
CA VAL A 254 23.99 12.15 -4.85
C VAL A 254 24.87 13.31 -4.44
N LYS A 255 24.30 14.51 -4.46
CA LYS A 255 24.94 15.72 -3.95
C LYS A 255 23.99 16.43 -3.00
N VAL A 256 24.42 16.72 -1.79
CA VAL A 256 23.68 17.62 -0.89
C VAL A 256 23.84 19.05 -1.44
N VAL A 257 22.73 19.69 -1.82
CA VAL A 257 22.74 21.04 -2.41
C VAL A 257 22.33 22.12 -1.41
N ARG A 258 21.48 21.77 -0.45
CA ARG A 258 21.07 22.60 0.71
C ARG A 258 20.82 21.67 1.91
N PRO A 259 20.74 22.16 3.16
CA PRO A 259 20.39 21.32 4.30
C PRO A 259 19.08 20.56 4.04
N LYS A 260 19.13 19.22 4.16
CA LYS A 260 18.00 18.30 3.86
C LYS A 260 17.52 18.30 2.40
N VAL A 261 18.30 18.84 1.46
CA VAL A 261 17.98 18.83 0.03
C VAL A 261 19.09 18.15 -0.75
N ILE A 262 18.75 17.10 -1.48
CA ILE A 262 19.71 16.35 -2.31
C ILE A 262 19.36 16.50 -3.79
N LEU A 263 20.38 16.69 -4.61
CA LEU A 263 20.32 16.47 -6.05
C LEU A 263 20.77 15.04 -6.32
N VAL A 264 19.90 14.25 -6.94
CA VAL A 264 20.24 12.93 -7.44
C VAL A 264 20.25 12.96 -8.96
N GLU A 265 21.25 12.31 -9.56
CA GLU A 265 21.40 12.22 -11.00
C GLU A 265 22.08 10.93 -11.40
N GLY A 266 21.88 10.48 -12.64
CA GLY A 266 22.47 9.23 -13.08
C GLY A 266 22.11 8.84 -14.50
N ARG A 267 22.50 7.62 -14.86
CA ARG A 267 22.31 7.01 -16.17
C ARG A 267 21.69 5.63 -16.01
N LEU A 268 20.78 5.31 -16.90
CA LEU A 268 20.24 3.97 -17.13
C LEU A 268 20.13 3.81 -18.65
N ALA A 269 21.02 3.03 -19.26
CA ALA A 269 21.17 2.88 -20.71
C ALA A 269 20.09 1.98 -21.33
N ILE A 270 18.83 2.35 -21.09
CA ILE A 270 17.68 1.76 -21.77
C ILE A 270 17.11 2.78 -22.77
N PRO A 271 17.04 2.44 -24.07
CA PRO A 271 16.72 3.41 -25.12
C PRO A 271 15.23 3.77 -25.18
N THR A 272 14.38 3.10 -24.41
CA THR A 272 12.93 3.28 -24.41
C THR A 272 12.47 4.15 -23.24
N ILE A 273 11.40 4.91 -23.48
CA ILE A 273 10.71 5.67 -22.44
C ILE A 273 9.90 4.74 -21.53
N GLY A 274 9.64 5.18 -20.30
CA GLY A 274 8.82 4.43 -19.34
C GLY A 274 9.61 3.76 -18.22
N ALA A 275 10.93 3.90 -18.20
CA ALA A 275 11.76 3.47 -17.07
C ALA A 275 11.67 4.47 -15.92
N ARG A 276 11.65 3.95 -14.69
CA ARG A 276 11.77 4.74 -13.47
C ARG A 276 12.82 4.13 -12.56
N VAL A 277 13.61 4.98 -11.93
CA VAL A 277 14.56 4.59 -10.87
C VAL A 277 13.94 5.01 -9.55
N THR A 278 13.70 4.03 -8.68
CA THR A 278 13.27 4.28 -7.31
C THR A 278 14.46 4.77 -6.51
N VAL A 279 14.29 5.87 -5.78
CA VAL A 279 15.28 6.43 -4.87
C VAL A 279 14.74 6.36 -3.46
N ILE A 280 15.48 5.71 -2.57
CA ILE A 280 15.14 5.59 -1.15
C ILE A 280 16.23 6.25 -0.34
N LEU A 281 15.91 7.26 0.45
CA LEU A 281 16.78 7.76 1.51
C LEU A 281 16.28 7.25 2.84
N ARG A 282 17.12 6.60 3.62
CA ARG A 282 16.77 6.10 4.95
C ARG A 282 17.93 6.14 5.93
N ASP A 283 17.63 6.05 7.22
CA ASP A 283 18.65 5.84 8.25
C ASP A 283 19.47 4.56 7.94
N LYS A 284 20.79 4.65 8.01
CA LYS A 284 21.69 3.56 7.62
C LYS A 284 21.39 2.28 8.40
N GLY A 285 21.23 1.17 7.69
CA GLY A 285 20.91 -0.14 8.28
C GLY A 285 19.50 -0.28 8.84
N LYS A 286 18.62 0.71 8.69
CA LYS A 286 17.20 0.63 9.07
C LYS A 286 16.33 0.33 7.86
N THR A 287 15.39 -0.58 8.02
CA THR A 287 14.35 -0.89 7.03
C THR A 287 12.99 -0.92 7.71
N ILE A 288 11.93 -0.76 6.94
CA ILE A 288 10.56 -0.88 7.44
C ILE A 288 10.13 -2.35 7.29
N ASN A 289 9.64 -2.94 8.38
CA ASN A 289 9.08 -4.29 8.35
C ASN A 289 7.66 -4.26 7.79
N TYR A 290 7.51 -4.61 6.52
CA TYR A 290 6.23 -4.73 5.85
C TYR A 290 5.57 -6.08 6.15
N SER A 291 5.20 -6.29 7.41
CA SER A 291 4.43 -7.45 7.86
C SER A 291 3.22 -6.98 8.65
N PRO A 292 2.03 -7.61 8.52
CA PRO A 292 0.91 -7.27 9.39
C PRO A 292 1.21 -7.60 10.86
N LYS A 293 2.18 -8.48 11.10
CA LYS A 293 2.71 -8.84 12.43
C LYS A 293 3.80 -7.90 12.94
N ALA A 294 4.20 -6.89 12.17
CA ALA A 294 5.21 -5.92 12.59
C ALA A 294 4.76 -5.14 13.84
N LEU A 295 3.44 -4.98 14.02
CA LEU A 295 2.82 -4.38 15.18
C LEU A 295 2.01 -5.43 15.95
N LYS A 296 2.14 -5.45 17.28
CA LYS A 296 1.32 -6.33 18.13
C LYS A 296 -0.14 -5.88 18.15
N VAL A 297 -0.34 -4.58 18.26
CA VAL A 297 -1.66 -3.91 18.27
C VAL A 297 -1.61 -2.73 17.32
N PHE A 298 -2.76 -2.40 16.73
CA PHE A 298 -2.87 -1.21 15.92
C PHE A 298 -2.57 0.06 16.75
N THR A 299 -1.75 0.95 16.19
CA THR A 299 -1.38 2.24 16.77
C THR A 299 -1.39 3.31 15.68
N PHE A 300 -1.50 4.57 16.08
CA PHE A 300 -1.37 5.73 15.19
C PHE A 300 0.01 6.36 15.20
N GLU A 301 0.87 5.89 16.09
CA GLU A 301 2.20 6.45 16.25
C GLU A 301 3.17 5.84 15.24
N VAL A 302 3.65 6.69 14.34
CA VAL A 302 4.83 6.40 13.54
C VAL A 302 6.10 6.65 14.34
N ASP A 303 7.18 5.99 13.97
CA ASP A 303 8.51 6.27 14.52
C ASP A 303 8.92 7.72 14.14
N LYS A 304 8.95 8.60 15.16
CA LYS A 304 9.27 10.03 15.03
C LYS A 304 10.77 10.29 14.82
N ASP A 305 11.61 9.27 15.00
CA ASP A 305 13.06 9.38 14.87
C ASP A 305 13.56 8.82 13.54
N LEU A 306 12.78 7.92 12.92
CA LEU A 306 13.09 7.33 11.62
C LEU A 306 12.92 8.33 10.48
N THR A 307 13.97 8.49 9.68
CA THR A 307 13.90 9.13 8.35
C THR A 307 13.73 8.06 7.29
N TYR A 308 12.66 8.15 6.49
CA TYR A 308 12.43 7.27 5.33
C TYR A 308 11.73 8.04 4.21
N MET A 309 12.46 8.36 3.16
CA MET A 309 11.97 9.01 1.94
C MET A 309 12.04 8.02 0.80
N GLN A 310 10.99 7.94 -0.01
CA GLN A 310 11.01 7.18 -1.26
C GLN A 310 10.37 8.00 -2.38
N ASP A 311 11.06 8.09 -3.51
CA ASP A 311 10.61 8.74 -4.74
C ASP A 311 10.85 7.82 -5.94
N SER A 312 10.18 8.10 -7.07
CA SER A 312 10.31 7.34 -8.31
C SER A 312 10.59 8.28 -9.49
N ILE A 313 11.83 8.26 -9.97
CA ILE A 313 12.34 9.24 -10.92
C ILE A 313 12.27 8.68 -12.33
N ALA A 314 11.55 9.37 -13.21
CA ALA A 314 11.51 9.02 -14.63
C ALA A 314 12.88 9.16 -15.29
N VAL A 315 13.25 8.14 -16.08
CA VAL A 315 14.41 8.16 -16.96
C VAL A 315 13.99 8.75 -18.30
N ARG A 316 14.75 9.73 -18.78
CA ARG A 316 14.59 10.38 -20.08
C ARG A 316 15.94 10.47 -20.76
N ASP A 317 16.01 10.11 -22.03
CA ASP A 317 17.26 10.08 -22.80
C ASP A 317 18.38 9.32 -22.06
N MET A 318 18.02 8.15 -21.51
CA MET A 318 18.89 7.28 -20.70
C MET A 318 19.47 7.93 -19.44
N LYS A 319 18.95 9.07 -19.01
CA LYS A 319 19.43 9.81 -17.84
C LYS A 319 18.27 10.11 -16.90
N PHE A 320 18.58 10.32 -15.64
CA PHE A 320 17.61 10.81 -14.66
C PHE A 320 18.25 11.87 -13.80
N ARG A 321 17.44 12.83 -13.35
CA ARG A 321 17.86 13.93 -12.48
C ARG A 321 16.66 14.43 -11.69
N ARG A 322 16.83 14.62 -10.38
CA ARG A 322 15.79 15.17 -9.50
C ARG A 322 16.44 15.89 -8.32
N GLU A 323 15.94 17.08 -8.02
CA GLU A 323 16.15 17.68 -6.71
C GLU A 323 15.04 17.24 -5.77
N ILE A 324 15.43 16.73 -4.60
CA ILE A 324 14.59 16.15 -3.58
C ILE A 324 14.72 17.03 -2.35
N ASP A 325 13.70 17.86 -2.11
CA ASP A 325 13.61 18.73 -0.95
C ASP A 325 12.85 18.03 0.18
N MET A 326 13.55 17.71 1.27
CA MET A 326 12.97 17.11 2.48
C MET A 326 12.89 18.12 3.64
N SER A 327 13.29 19.38 3.39
CA SER A 327 13.33 20.42 4.42
C SER A 327 11.95 20.91 4.81
N LYS A 328 10.98 20.80 3.89
CA LYS A 328 9.60 21.28 4.05
C LYS A 328 8.76 20.44 5.02
N ASP A 329 9.12 19.18 5.20
CA ASP A 329 8.37 18.20 6.01
C ASP A 329 9.22 17.65 7.19
N PRO A 330 9.60 18.49 8.17
CA PRO A 330 10.57 18.11 9.20
C PRO A 330 10.07 17.03 10.17
N LYS A 331 8.75 16.85 10.32
CA LYS A 331 8.16 15.73 11.09
C LYS A 331 8.31 14.40 10.35
N MET A 332 8.31 14.45 9.02
CA MET A 332 8.48 13.27 8.17
C MET A 332 9.95 12.90 8.00
N TYR A 333 10.81 13.92 7.92
CA TYR A 333 12.24 13.76 7.71
C TYR A 333 13.03 14.43 8.84
N PRO A 334 13.13 13.76 10.00
CA PRO A 334 13.73 14.34 11.20
C PRO A 334 15.27 14.44 11.12
N PHE A 335 15.93 13.54 10.39
CA PHE A 335 17.39 13.43 10.28
C PHE A 335 18.11 13.37 11.64
N LYS A 336 17.70 12.42 12.49
CA LYS A 336 18.30 12.16 13.81
C LYS A 336 19.42 11.11 13.81
N ALA A 337 19.44 10.18 12.85
CA ALA A 337 20.48 9.16 12.73
C ALA A 337 21.86 9.75 12.38
N PRO A 338 22.97 9.09 12.75
CA PRO A 338 24.33 9.57 12.44
C PRO A 338 24.68 9.43 10.95
N GLU A 339 24.13 8.43 10.25
CA GLU A 339 24.38 8.15 8.85
C GLU A 339 23.09 7.74 8.13
N TYR A 340 23.05 8.00 6.83
CA TYR A 340 21.94 7.69 5.93
C TYR A 340 22.44 6.95 4.70
N GLU A 341 21.57 6.12 4.13
CA GLU A 341 21.78 5.46 2.85
C GLU A 341 20.81 6.05 1.83
N VAL A 342 21.34 6.42 0.67
CA VAL A 342 20.57 6.74 -0.53
C VAL A 342 20.73 5.58 -1.50
N GLU A 343 19.67 4.79 -1.61
CA GLU A 343 19.58 3.60 -2.43
C GLU A 343 18.82 3.90 -3.72
N PHE A 344 19.42 3.55 -4.85
CA PHE A 344 18.83 3.62 -6.18
C PHE A 344 18.50 2.22 -6.64
N ILE A 345 17.26 2.00 -7.09
CA ILE A 345 16.77 0.70 -7.54
C ILE A 345 16.10 0.86 -8.90
N PHE A 346 16.52 0.05 -9.86
CA PHE A 346 15.74 -0.23 -11.06
C PHE A 346 15.22 -1.66 -10.97
N ASP A 347 13.90 -1.79 -10.87
CA ASP A 347 13.19 -3.08 -10.84
C ASP A 347 12.42 -3.27 -12.16
N PRO A 348 12.83 -4.24 -13.01
CA PRO A 348 12.21 -4.44 -14.32
C PRO A 348 10.73 -4.86 -14.21
N ARG A 349 10.30 -5.45 -13.08
CA ARG A 349 8.91 -5.87 -12.86
C ARG A 349 7.95 -4.69 -12.91
N TYR A 350 8.41 -3.47 -12.64
CA TYR A 350 7.59 -2.25 -12.61
C TYR A 350 7.90 -1.28 -13.75
N ALA A 351 8.71 -1.71 -14.72
CA ALA A 351 8.92 -0.97 -15.96
C ALA A 351 7.71 -1.09 -16.92
N SER A 352 7.68 -0.28 -17.97
CA SER A 352 6.64 -0.38 -19.00
C SER A 352 6.75 -1.69 -19.79
N PRO A 353 5.64 -2.16 -20.43
CA PRO A 353 5.66 -3.38 -21.23
C PRO A 353 6.76 -3.39 -22.31
N GLN A 354 7.01 -2.25 -22.97
CA GLN A 354 8.05 -2.14 -24.01
C GLN A 354 9.47 -2.32 -23.46
N ILE A 355 9.68 -1.99 -22.18
CA ILE A 355 10.95 -2.28 -21.50
C ILE A 355 11.01 -3.76 -21.16
N GLN A 356 9.94 -4.33 -20.61
CA GLN A 356 9.86 -5.75 -20.28
C GLN A 356 10.03 -6.63 -21.52
N ASP A 357 9.52 -6.23 -22.69
CA ASP A 357 9.81 -6.89 -23.96
C ASP A 357 11.33 -6.96 -24.23
N ARG A 358 12.08 -5.91 -23.91
CA ARG A 358 13.53 -5.85 -24.15
C ARG A 358 14.35 -6.64 -23.14
N ILE A 359 14.05 -6.49 -21.85
CA ILE A 359 14.90 -7.00 -20.75
C ILE A 359 14.23 -8.06 -19.86
N GLY A 360 12.93 -8.27 -20.00
CA GLY A 360 12.13 -9.26 -19.29
C GLY A 360 11.48 -8.65 -18.08
N THR A 361 10.34 -9.20 -17.68
CA THR A 361 9.73 -8.81 -16.40
C THR A 361 10.65 -9.15 -15.23
N ASP A 362 11.43 -10.22 -15.35
CA ASP A 362 12.42 -10.68 -14.37
C ASP A 362 13.83 -10.10 -14.57
N GLY A 363 14.06 -9.28 -15.61
CA GLY A 363 15.36 -8.70 -15.91
C GLY A 363 16.41 -9.67 -16.46
N VAL A 364 16.06 -10.86 -16.94
CA VAL A 364 17.06 -11.80 -17.51
C VAL A 364 17.77 -11.24 -18.75
N GLY A 365 17.09 -10.40 -19.52
CA GLY A 365 17.62 -9.72 -20.70
C GLY A 365 18.47 -8.48 -20.44
N MET A 366 18.83 -8.19 -19.19
CA MET A 366 19.77 -7.10 -18.87
C MET A 366 21.03 -7.61 -18.18
N THR A 367 22.11 -6.85 -18.32
CA THR A 367 23.37 -7.01 -17.61
C THR A 367 23.84 -5.66 -17.08
N ASP A 368 24.69 -5.69 -16.06
CA ASP A 368 25.42 -4.51 -15.59
C ASP A 368 26.70 -4.99 -14.89
N ASP A 369 27.80 -4.28 -15.14
CA ASP A 369 29.11 -4.71 -14.67
C ASP A 369 29.33 -4.44 -13.17
N ARG A 370 28.53 -3.55 -12.55
CA ARG A 370 28.79 -3.05 -11.19
C ARG A 370 27.63 -3.19 -10.22
N TYR A 371 26.40 -3.07 -10.72
CA TYR A 371 25.22 -2.86 -9.87
C TYR A 371 24.12 -3.88 -10.10
N LEU A 372 24.39 -4.96 -10.83
CA LEU A 372 23.44 -6.06 -10.97
C LEU A 372 23.25 -6.77 -9.62
N ASP A 373 22.02 -6.82 -9.15
CA ASP A 373 21.59 -7.44 -7.90
C ASP A 373 20.69 -8.65 -8.21
N THR A 374 21.14 -9.83 -7.81
CA THR A 374 20.46 -11.11 -8.04
C THR A 374 20.06 -11.80 -6.74
N ARG A 375 19.93 -11.05 -5.63
CA ARG A 375 19.57 -11.61 -4.32
C ARG A 375 18.09 -12.02 -4.24
N ASP A 376 17.22 -11.35 -5.00
CA ASP A 376 15.83 -11.77 -5.16
C ASP A 376 15.77 -12.87 -6.25
N PRO A 377 15.36 -14.11 -5.91
CA PRO A 377 15.29 -15.18 -6.90
C PRO A 377 14.23 -14.95 -7.97
N SER A 378 13.27 -14.04 -7.73
CA SER A 378 12.18 -13.75 -8.68
C SER A 378 12.54 -12.70 -9.73
N ALA A 379 13.62 -11.93 -9.54
CA ALA A 379 14.03 -10.89 -10.49
C ALA A 379 15.49 -10.46 -10.31
N ARG A 380 16.14 -10.14 -11.42
CA ARG A 380 17.39 -9.37 -11.46
C ARG A 380 17.05 -7.89 -11.40
N MET A 381 17.70 -7.15 -10.52
CA MET A 381 17.51 -5.71 -10.35
C MET A 381 18.84 -4.98 -10.50
N LEU A 382 18.80 -3.65 -10.65
CA LEU A 382 19.99 -2.82 -10.50
C LEU A 382 19.91 -2.07 -9.19
N ARG A 383 20.98 -2.10 -8.39
CA ARG A 383 21.02 -1.47 -7.08
C ARG A 383 22.34 -0.76 -6.84
N LYS A 384 22.27 0.51 -6.46
CA LYS A 384 23.42 1.29 -5.99
C LYS A 384 23.08 1.97 -4.67
N VAL A 385 23.99 1.93 -3.71
CA VAL A 385 23.85 2.62 -2.42
C VAL A 385 24.95 3.66 -2.27
N VAL A 386 24.58 4.86 -1.84
CA VAL A 386 25.50 5.94 -1.47
C VAL A 386 25.25 6.29 -0.01
N THR A 387 26.29 6.33 0.81
CA THR A 387 26.17 6.74 2.23
C THR A 387 26.41 8.24 2.37
N LEU A 388 25.65 8.88 3.26
CA LEU A 388 25.82 10.28 3.67
C LEU A 388 25.88 10.36 5.19
N THR A 389 26.76 11.18 5.75
CA THR A 389 26.71 11.47 7.20
C THR A 389 25.67 12.53 7.52
N ARG A 390 25.28 12.60 8.80
CA ARG A 390 24.38 13.64 9.30
C ARG A 390 24.94 15.05 9.07
N GLU A 391 26.24 15.24 9.26
CA GLU A 391 26.92 16.52 9.04
C GLU A 391 26.85 16.92 7.56
N GLU A 392 27.03 15.97 6.65
CA GLU A 392 26.94 16.21 5.21
C GLU A 392 25.54 16.64 4.78
N ILE A 393 24.50 15.88 5.18
CA ILE A 393 23.12 16.14 4.76
C ILE A 393 22.52 17.40 5.39
N LEU A 394 22.96 17.75 6.60
CA LEU A 394 22.56 18.98 7.28
C LEU A 394 23.49 20.16 6.96
N MET A 395 24.57 19.93 6.22
CA MET A 395 25.64 20.89 5.95
C MET A 395 26.21 21.56 7.22
N ILE A 396 26.34 20.82 8.31
CA ILE A 396 26.91 21.32 9.56
C ILE A 396 28.43 21.49 9.39
N GLY A 397 28.96 22.67 9.68
CA GLY A 397 30.40 22.94 9.66
C GLY A 397 31.01 23.27 8.30
N LYS A 398 30.22 23.30 7.21
CA LYS A 398 30.67 23.91 5.94
C LYS A 398 30.37 25.41 5.98
N PRO A 399 31.34 26.33 5.79
CA PRO A 399 31.02 27.74 5.59
C PRO A 399 30.12 27.86 4.37
N ALA A 400 29.10 28.72 4.45
CA ALA A 400 28.24 29.04 3.31
C ALA A 400 29.13 29.46 2.14
N SER A 401 29.33 28.58 1.16
CA SER A 401 30.11 28.92 -0.02
C SER A 401 29.27 29.92 -0.80
N ASN A 402 29.63 31.21 -0.73
CA ASN A 402 29.13 32.23 -1.66
C ASN A 402 29.20 31.69 -3.08
N ARG A 403 28.04 31.46 -3.71
CA ARG A 403 27.77 31.64 -5.14
C ARG A 403 26.32 31.38 -5.46
#